data_AF-M3HLQ2-F1
#
_entry.id   AF-M3HLQ2-F1
#
_cell.length_a   1.000
_cell.length_b   1.000
_cell.length_c   1.000
_cell.angle_alpha   90.00
_cell.angle_beta   90.00
_cell.angle_gamma   90.00
#
_symmetry.space_group_name_H-M   'P 1'
#
loop_
_entity.id
_entity.type
_entity.pdbx_description
1 polymer ?
#
loop_
_entity_poly.entity_id
_entity_poly.type
_entity_poly.pdbx_seq_one_letter_code
_entity_poly.pdbx_strand_id
1 'polypeptide(L)'
;MVLVGDVQDKICLLIDDMADTCGTLCKAADVLLTNGGAQKVVCMVTHGIFSGNAIERLNNSNLEKVVCTNSLPIQDKLDQCSKIEMLDISSTLAEAIRRLHNGESLCEVIIFSTTDARKIRSTKTNTNKIFKTLNNTPINEPQNIMDKFDSSLDLIRRLDPRSITSNLSNICALVSDEDLVADLLSSVDTPLTITNCSKSGKDYLCCDYNRDGDSYRSPWSNVYYPELSSSDINEAPYPSDFLRHLELKANDSFDIYRDLYYEGGISSVYLWDTAEDEDEGNGENALEDGFAGVVLFKKETDDKSGNWDSIHVFEVIKQSKNKYLYKLTTSVILNLENNKQGNLGLAGNLTRQLEQQQVIDLDNGINLETNHLINLGQLVEKSEYNIRNLLQAVYFDKLKDILLKDLRSVGDANDKKLDSLKQTEIIKGLQGL
;
A
#
# COMPACT_ATOMS: atom_id res chain seq x y z
N MET A 1 25.77 4.96 16.92
CA MET A 1 24.42 5.27 16.43
C MET A 1 24.46 6.73 15.97
N VAL A 2 23.87 7.05 14.82
CA VAL A 2 23.82 8.43 14.31
C VAL A 2 22.35 8.82 14.25
N LEU A 3 22.00 9.96 14.85
CA LEU A 3 20.66 10.53 14.77
C LEU A 3 20.49 11.23 13.42
N VAL A 4 19.43 10.92 12.70
CA VAL A 4 19.03 11.60 11.47
C VAL A 4 17.72 12.34 11.74
N GLY A 5 17.73 13.67 11.65
CA GLY A 5 16.60 14.54 11.98
C GLY A 5 16.81 15.35 13.25
N ASP A 6 15.77 16.10 13.65
CA ASP A 6 15.75 16.96 14.84
C ASP A 6 14.67 16.50 15.83
N VAL A 7 15.07 16.31 17.09
CA VAL A 7 14.19 15.85 18.18
C VAL A 7 14.23 16.80 19.38
N GLN A 8 14.79 18.00 19.20
CA GLN A 8 14.92 19.00 20.26
C GLN A 8 13.55 19.29 20.90
N ASP A 9 13.50 19.21 22.23
CA ASP A 9 12.32 19.43 23.06
C ASP A 9 11.11 18.54 22.73
N LYS A 10 11.32 17.39 22.06
CA LYS A 10 10.28 16.39 21.76
C LYS A 10 10.32 15.21 22.73
N ILE A 11 9.18 14.53 22.86
CA ILE A 11 9.09 13.22 23.49
C ILE A 11 9.32 12.17 22.40
N CYS A 12 10.37 11.36 22.53
CA CYS A 12 10.69 10.32 21.56
C CYS A 12 10.08 8.98 21.99
N LEU A 13 9.44 8.30 21.03
CA LEU A 13 8.98 6.92 21.16
C LEU A 13 9.94 6.02 20.38
N LEU A 14 10.61 5.12 21.08
CA LEU A 14 11.37 4.03 20.46
C LEU A 14 10.46 2.82 20.32
N ILE A 15 10.28 2.33 19.10
CA ILE A 15 9.43 1.17 18.81
C ILE A 15 10.33 0.04 18.32
N ASP A 16 10.20 -1.12 18.94
CA ASP A 16 10.92 -2.33 18.53
C ASP A 16 10.03 -3.56 18.65
N ASP A 17 10.42 -4.66 18.03
CA ASP A 17 9.70 -5.93 18.19
C ASP A 17 10.00 -6.57 19.55
N MET A 18 11.25 -6.51 20.01
CA MET A 18 11.73 -7.26 21.16
C MET A 18 12.85 -6.55 21.93
N ALA A 19 12.76 -6.55 23.26
CA ALA A 19 13.82 -6.10 24.15
C ALA A 19 14.49 -7.29 24.83
N ASP A 20 15.67 -7.69 24.33
CA ASP A 20 16.45 -8.78 24.93
C ASP A 20 17.48 -8.28 25.96
N THR A 21 18.68 -7.90 25.54
CA THR A 21 19.73 -7.41 26.48
C THR A 21 19.64 -5.90 26.78
N CYS A 22 18.69 -5.20 26.16
CA CYS A 22 18.44 -3.75 26.23
C CYS A 22 19.62 -2.82 25.89
N GLY A 23 20.77 -3.34 25.45
CA GLY A 23 21.96 -2.53 25.21
C GLY A 23 21.78 -1.50 24.08
N THR A 24 21.12 -1.89 23.00
CA THR A 24 20.83 -0.99 21.86
C THR A 24 19.81 0.07 22.26
N LEU A 25 18.75 -0.31 22.97
CA LEU A 25 17.69 0.59 23.43
C LEU A 25 18.22 1.68 24.36
N CYS A 26 19.04 1.31 25.35
CA CYS A 26 19.65 2.29 26.26
C CYS A 26 20.56 3.27 25.50
N LYS A 27 21.41 2.76 24.58
CA LYS A 27 22.29 3.62 23.76
C LYS A 27 21.49 4.56 22.85
N ALA A 28 20.38 4.09 22.29
CA ALA A 28 19.51 4.91 21.46
C ALA A 28 18.89 6.05 22.28
N ALA A 29 18.40 5.74 23.48
CA ALA A 29 17.86 6.74 24.40
C ALA A 29 18.91 7.79 24.78
N ASP A 30 20.13 7.38 25.08
CA ASP A 30 21.24 8.29 25.42
C ASP A 30 21.56 9.25 24.27
N VAL A 31 21.60 8.75 23.03
CA VAL A 31 21.85 9.57 21.83
C VAL A 31 20.71 10.57 21.62
N LEU A 32 19.46 10.16 21.77
CA LEU A 32 18.30 11.04 21.60
C LEU A 32 18.27 12.16 22.64
N LEU A 33 18.61 11.86 23.89
CA LEU A 33 18.61 12.85 24.97
C LEU A 33 19.83 13.76 24.89
N THR A 34 21.04 13.19 24.77
CA THR A 34 22.29 13.95 24.89
C THR A 34 22.68 14.65 23.60
N ASN A 35 22.52 13.98 22.45
CA ASN A 35 22.93 14.53 21.16
C ASN A 35 21.75 15.18 20.41
N GLY A 36 20.53 14.72 20.66
CA GLY A 36 19.31 15.19 20.00
C GLY A 36 18.50 16.22 20.79
N GLY A 37 18.77 16.41 22.09
CA GLY A 37 18.04 17.35 22.94
C GLY A 37 16.58 16.97 23.21
N ALA A 38 16.24 15.67 23.11
CA ALA A 38 14.91 15.19 23.41
C ALA A 38 14.52 15.47 24.88
N GLN A 39 13.24 15.76 25.12
CA GLN A 39 12.72 16.00 26.46
C GLN A 39 12.67 14.71 27.29
N LYS A 40 12.19 13.61 26.67
CA LYS A 40 12.04 12.28 27.29
C LYS A 40 12.07 11.20 26.21
N VAL A 41 12.47 9.99 26.59
CA VAL A 41 12.44 8.81 25.72
C VAL A 41 11.66 7.69 26.39
N VAL A 42 10.63 7.20 25.70
CA VAL A 42 9.84 6.02 26.10
C VAL A 42 10.05 4.94 25.05
N CYS A 43 10.25 3.70 25.51
CA CYS A 43 10.39 2.54 24.63
C CYS A 43 9.09 1.73 24.66
N MET A 44 8.68 1.22 23.50
CA MET A 44 7.56 0.30 23.32
C MET A 44 8.06 -0.91 22.55
N VAL A 45 7.93 -2.09 23.15
CA VAL A 45 8.31 -3.36 22.52
C VAL A 45 7.17 -4.36 22.58
N THR A 46 7.09 -5.25 21.59
CA THR A 46 6.08 -6.32 21.64
C THR A 46 6.49 -7.36 22.69
N HIS A 47 7.73 -7.84 22.63
CA HIS A 47 8.26 -8.90 23.48
C HIS A 47 9.36 -8.41 24.44
N GLY A 48 9.09 -8.36 25.74
CA GLY A 48 10.11 -8.07 26.75
C GLY A 48 10.85 -9.32 27.19
N ILE A 49 11.95 -9.72 26.54
CA ILE A 49 12.75 -10.87 27.00
C ILE A 49 13.57 -10.49 28.22
N PHE A 50 14.23 -9.33 28.23
CA PHE A 50 15.04 -8.80 29.33
C PHE A 50 16.06 -9.82 29.90
N SER A 51 16.92 -10.39 29.05
CA SER A 51 17.92 -11.38 29.46
C SER A 51 19.22 -10.76 29.99
N GLY A 52 20.00 -11.57 30.71
CA GLY A 52 21.28 -11.16 31.27
C GLY A 52 21.15 -9.91 32.15
N ASN A 53 22.01 -8.91 31.91
CA ASN A 53 22.06 -7.67 32.69
C ASN A 53 21.05 -6.61 32.17
N ALA A 54 19.99 -7.01 31.44
CA ALA A 54 19.01 -6.06 30.91
C ALA A 54 18.36 -5.21 32.01
N ILE A 55 17.95 -5.83 33.13
CA ILE A 55 17.30 -5.14 34.25
C ILE A 55 18.22 -4.10 34.88
N GLU A 56 19.48 -4.46 35.12
CA GLU A 56 20.50 -3.53 35.60
C GLU A 56 20.70 -2.37 34.63
N ARG A 57 20.80 -2.65 33.33
CA ARG A 57 20.94 -1.62 32.29
C ARG A 57 19.75 -0.69 32.22
N LEU A 58 18.53 -1.22 32.33
CA LEU A 58 17.31 -0.41 32.31
C LEU A 58 17.23 0.51 33.53
N ASN A 59 17.50 -0.02 34.72
CA ASN A 59 17.54 0.78 35.95
C ASN A 59 18.57 1.92 35.84
N ASN A 60 19.76 1.65 35.29
CA ASN A 60 20.82 2.63 35.11
C ASN A 60 20.68 3.52 33.85
N SER A 61 19.70 3.28 32.99
CA SER A 61 19.52 4.03 31.74
C SER A 61 18.77 5.35 31.92
N ASN A 62 18.82 6.21 30.90
CA ASN A 62 18.04 7.43 30.82
C ASN A 62 16.63 7.25 30.21
N LEU A 63 16.18 6.01 29.99
CA LEU A 63 14.81 5.75 29.57
C LEU A 63 13.82 6.12 30.68
N GLU A 64 12.75 6.81 30.31
CA GLU A 64 11.64 7.14 31.22
C GLU A 64 10.82 5.88 31.53
N LYS A 65 10.48 5.11 30.49
CA LYS A 65 9.61 3.93 30.59
C LYS A 65 9.88 2.94 29.46
N VAL A 66 9.67 1.66 29.74
CA VAL A 66 9.68 0.57 28.76
C VAL A 66 8.33 -0.15 28.83
N VAL A 67 7.50 0.04 27.83
CA VAL A 67 6.20 -0.60 27.70
C VAL A 67 6.37 -1.90 26.92
N CYS A 68 5.87 -3.00 27.44
CA CYS A 68 5.89 -4.30 26.78
C CYS A 68 4.56 -5.04 26.97
N THR A 69 4.33 -6.13 26.23
CA THR A 69 3.10 -6.92 26.39
C THR A 69 3.31 -8.12 27.33
N ASN A 70 2.23 -8.73 27.80
CA ASN A 70 2.26 -10.00 28.53
C ASN A 70 2.50 -11.24 27.63
N SER A 71 3.08 -11.06 26.45
CA SER A 71 3.44 -12.16 25.53
C SER A 71 4.50 -13.12 26.10
N LEU A 72 5.27 -12.69 27.10
CA LEU A 72 6.22 -13.50 27.85
C LEU A 72 6.03 -13.30 29.36
N PRO A 73 6.26 -14.33 30.19
CA PRO A 73 6.17 -14.21 31.65
C PRO A 73 7.38 -13.42 32.18
N ILE A 74 7.14 -12.19 32.63
CA ILE A 74 8.19 -11.29 33.15
C ILE A 74 7.89 -10.75 34.55
N GLN A 75 7.01 -11.41 35.31
CA GLN A 75 6.55 -10.91 36.61
C GLN A 75 7.72 -10.64 37.57
N ASP A 76 8.67 -11.56 37.66
CA ASP A 76 9.87 -11.42 38.51
C ASP A 76 10.72 -10.19 38.15
N LYS A 77 10.61 -9.71 36.91
CA LYS A 77 11.38 -8.57 36.38
C LYS A 77 10.69 -7.24 36.61
N LEU A 78 9.36 -7.23 36.63
CA LEU A 78 8.57 -6.05 36.99
C LEU A 78 8.89 -5.58 38.40
N ASP A 79 9.04 -6.53 39.32
CA ASP A 79 9.38 -6.23 40.73
C ASP A 79 10.81 -5.67 40.88
N GLN A 80 11.70 -5.96 39.92
CA GLN A 80 13.10 -5.52 39.93
C GLN A 80 13.34 -4.21 39.15
N CYS A 81 12.37 -3.76 38.34
CA CYS A 81 12.51 -2.56 37.52
C CYS A 81 11.20 -1.80 37.40
N SER A 82 11.10 -0.67 38.11
CA SER A 82 9.91 0.20 38.10
C SER A 82 9.65 0.92 36.77
N LYS A 83 10.62 0.89 35.84
CA LYS A 83 10.47 1.49 34.50
C LYS A 83 9.69 0.61 33.54
N ILE A 84 9.53 -0.68 33.83
CA ILE A 84 8.82 -1.61 32.94
C ILE A 84 7.32 -1.52 33.22
N GLU A 85 6.53 -1.35 32.17
CA GLU A 85 5.07 -1.43 32.21
C GLU A 85 4.59 -2.53 31.27
N MET A 86 3.71 -3.38 31.77
CA MET A 86 3.14 -4.48 31.00
C MET A 86 1.72 -4.14 30.55
N LEU A 87 1.44 -4.32 29.27
CA LEU A 87 0.11 -4.26 28.67
C LEU A 87 -0.42 -5.67 28.45
N ASP A 88 -1.66 -5.91 28.88
CA ASP A 88 -2.36 -7.16 28.62
C ASP A 88 -2.87 -7.20 27.18
N ILE A 89 -2.45 -8.21 26.42
CA ILE A 89 -2.91 -8.47 25.05
C ILE A 89 -3.88 -9.65 24.96
N SER A 90 -4.30 -10.23 26.09
CA SER A 90 -5.16 -11.42 26.13
C SER A 90 -6.47 -11.22 25.38
N SER A 91 -7.12 -10.06 25.52
CA SER A 91 -8.37 -9.75 24.82
C SER A 91 -8.19 -9.66 23.30
N THR A 92 -7.12 -8.99 22.86
CA THR A 92 -6.75 -8.86 21.44
C THR A 92 -6.46 -10.23 20.83
N LEU A 93 -5.69 -11.08 21.53
CA LEU A 93 -5.39 -12.43 21.09
C LEU A 93 -6.64 -13.32 21.07
N ALA A 94 -7.49 -13.24 22.10
CA ALA A 94 -8.74 -14.00 22.17
C ALA A 94 -9.68 -13.64 21.00
N GLU A 95 -9.81 -12.35 20.68
CA GLU A 95 -10.63 -11.89 19.58
C GLU A 95 -10.03 -12.29 18.22
N ALA A 96 -8.70 -12.23 18.07
CA ALA A 96 -8.02 -12.73 16.88
C ALA A 96 -8.25 -14.24 16.68
N ILE A 97 -8.14 -15.05 17.73
CA ILE A 97 -8.39 -16.50 17.68
C ILE A 97 -9.86 -16.78 17.34
N ARG A 98 -10.80 -16.09 18.00
CA ARG A 98 -12.25 -16.25 17.75
C ARG A 98 -12.59 -15.94 16.30
N ARG A 99 -12.06 -14.83 15.76
CA ARG A 99 -12.28 -14.41 14.37
C ARG A 99 -11.65 -15.38 13.39
N LEU A 100 -10.41 -15.82 13.64
CA LEU A 100 -9.74 -16.82 12.81
C LEU A 100 -10.54 -18.13 12.77
N HIS A 101 -11.04 -18.59 13.92
CA HIS A 101 -11.87 -19.78 14.02
C HIS A 101 -13.20 -19.65 13.24
N ASN A 102 -13.79 -18.45 13.26
CA ASN A 102 -15.06 -18.17 12.60
C ASN A 102 -14.92 -17.71 11.13
N GLY A 103 -13.70 -17.62 10.59
CA GLY A 103 -13.45 -17.07 9.24
C GLY A 103 -13.74 -15.56 9.10
N GLU A 104 -13.76 -14.83 10.21
CA GLU A 104 -14.00 -13.40 10.27
C GLU A 104 -12.70 -12.59 10.02
N SER A 105 -12.84 -11.36 9.53
CA SER A 105 -11.72 -10.47 9.23
C SER A 105 -10.92 -10.10 10.49
N LEU A 106 -9.59 -10.20 10.42
CA LEU A 106 -8.69 -9.71 11.47
C LEU A 106 -8.45 -8.19 11.41
N CYS A 107 -8.85 -7.51 10.33
CA CYS A 107 -8.58 -6.07 10.14
C CYS A 107 -9.19 -5.21 11.26
N GLU A 108 -10.37 -5.54 11.76
CA GLU A 108 -10.99 -4.77 12.84
C GLU A 108 -10.20 -4.89 14.15
N VAL A 109 -9.61 -6.05 14.46
CA VAL A 109 -8.76 -6.23 15.65
C VAL A 109 -7.55 -5.28 15.62
N ILE A 110 -7.03 -5.01 14.42
CA ILE A 110 -5.89 -4.11 14.20
C ILE A 110 -6.35 -2.64 14.28
N ILE A 111 -7.55 -2.32 13.75
CA ILE A 111 -8.07 -0.95 13.68
C ILE A 111 -8.56 -0.44 15.04
N PHE A 112 -9.20 -1.29 15.87
CA PHE A 112 -9.74 -0.89 17.18
C PHE A 112 -8.67 -0.42 18.19
N SER A 113 -7.39 -0.74 17.98
CA SER A 113 -6.28 -0.19 18.78
C SER A 113 -6.07 1.33 18.58
N THR A 114 -6.60 1.92 17.50
CA THR A 114 -6.38 3.34 17.16
C THR A 114 -7.55 4.26 17.52
N THR A 115 -8.75 3.72 17.72
CA THR A 115 -9.96 4.51 17.96
C THR A 115 -10.00 5.13 19.36
N ASP A 116 -9.32 4.53 20.35
CA ASP A 116 -9.26 5.07 21.72
C ASP A 116 -8.24 6.22 21.89
N ALA A 117 -7.27 6.37 20.99
CA ALA A 117 -6.29 7.45 21.05
C ALA A 117 -6.90 8.84 20.80
N ARG A 118 -8.04 8.91 20.07
CA ARG A 118 -8.76 10.19 19.83
C ARG A 118 -9.54 10.67 21.05
N LYS A 119 -10.02 9.79 21.93
CA LYS A 119 -10.75 10.18 23.16
C LYS A 119 -9.83 10.75 24.24
N ILE A 120 -8.55 10.37 24.27
CA ILE A 120 -7.60 10.82 25.30
C ILE A 120 -7.17 12.29 25.12
N ARG A 121 -7.27 12.86 23.91
CA ARG A 121 -6.88 14.25 23.64
C ARG A 121 -7.85 15.31 24.21
N SER A 122 -9.05 14.93 24.65
CA SER A 122 -10.11 15.89 25.01
C SER A 122 -10.31 16.16 26.51
N THR A 123 -9.67 15.45 27.44
CA THR A 123 -9.97 15.63 28.87
C THR A 123 -8.72 15.74 29.73
N LYS A 124 -8.21 16.97 29.89
CA LYS A 124 -7.65 17.37 31.19
C LYS A 124 -8.82 17.28 32.18
N THR A 125 -8.83 16.30 33.09
CA THR A 125 -9.28 16.38 34.51
C THR A 125 -9.54 14.97 35.10
N ASN A 126 -8.88 14.68 36.23
CA ASN A 126 -9.14 13.64 37.24
C ASN A 126 -9.29 12.15 36.84
N THR A 127 -8.18 11.43 37.04
CA THR A 127 -7.97 9.97 36.92
C THR A 127 -8.79 9.08 37.86
N ASN A 128 -9.62 9.62 38.77
CA ASN A 128 -10.37 8.80 39.75
C ASN A 128 -11.85 8.54 39.41
N LYS A 129 -12.35 8.97 38.24
CA LYS A 129 -13.76 8.77 37.83
C LYS A 129 -14.01 7.63 36.83
N ILE A 130 -12.97 7.09 36.20
CA ILE A 130 -13.13 6.11 35.11
C ILE A 130 -13.58 4.74 35.63
N PHE A 131 -13.19 4.35 36.85
CA PHE A 131 -13.56 3.03 37.41
C PHE A 131 -15.01 2.90 37.93
N LYS A 132 -15.81 3.98 37.98
CA LYS A 132 -17.18 3.93 38.53
C LYS A 132 -18.31 4.01 37.50
N THR A 133 -18.00 4.15 36.21
CA THR A 133 -19.01 4.36 35.15
C THR A 133 -19.25 3.11 34.29
N LEU A 134 -18.72 1.94 34.68
CA LEU A 134 -18.91 0.69 33.94
C LEU A 134 -20.23 -0.05 34.23
N ASN A 135 -21.04 0.40 35.19
CA ASN A 135 -22.21 -0.38 35.66
C ASN A 135 -23.57 0.32 35.56
N ASN A 136 -23.72 1.46 34.92
CA ASN A 136 -25.05 2.06 34.70
C ASN A 136 -25.02 3.11 33.59
N THR A 137 -25.37 2.73 32.35
CA THR A 137 -26.01 3.63 31.38
C THR A 137 -26.73 2.79 30.31
N PRO A 138 -27.88 3.26 29.80
CA PRO A 138 -28.80 2.44 29.00
C PRO A 138 -28.27 2.23 27.59
N ILE A 139 -28.60 1.06 27.04
CA ILE A 139 -28.44 0.69 25.64
C ILE A 139 -29.20 1.72 24.79
N ASN A 140 -28.49 2.62 24.11
CA ASN A 140 -29.04 3.44 23.03
C ASN A 140 -27.98 3.56 21.92
N GLU A 141 -28.30 2.91 20.81
CA GLU A 141 -27.84 3.03 19.41
C GLU A 141 -26.34 2.91 19.05
N PRO A 142 -25.98 2.11 18.02
CA PRO A 142 -24.59 1.87 17.64
C PRO A 142 -24.01 3.05 16.85
N GLN A 143 -23.10 3.80 17.47
CA GLN A 143 -22.15 4.69 16.80
C GLN A 143 -21.03 3.88 16.13
N ASN A 144 -21.34 3.20 15.02
CA ASN A 144 -20.34 2.57 14.16
C ASN A 144 -20.82 2.57 12.70
N ILE A 145 -20.94 3.76 12.12
CA ILE A 145 -21.03 3.89 10.67
C ILE A 145 -19.58 3.90 10.19
N MET A 146 -19.09 2.73 9.77
CA MET A 146 -17.94 2.69 8.86
C MET A 146 -18.32 3.54 7.63
N ASP A 147 -17.42 4.37 7.13
CA ASP A 147 -17.70 5.21 5.97
C ASP A 147 -18.24 4.32 4.83
N LYS A 148 -19.31 4.75 4.16
CA LYS A 148 -19.91 3.98 3.06
C LYS A 148 -18.87 3.74 1.96
N PHE A 149 -17.97 4.71 1.78
CA PHE A 149 -16.82 4.61 0.88
C PHE A 149 -15.91 3.44 1.28
N ASP A 150 -15.40 3.46 2.51
CA ASP A 150 -14.50 2.44 3.04
C ASP A 150 -15.13 1.05 3.01
N SER A 151 -16.42 0.96 3.33
CA SER A 151 -17.18 -0.29 3.30
C SER A 151 -17.31 -0.86 1.89
N SER A 152 -17.50 0.02 0.90
CA SER A 152 -17.57 -0.35 -0.51
C SER A 152 -16.22 -0.85 -1.02
N LEU A 153 -15.12 -0.18 -0.66
CA LEU A 153 -13.76 -0.62 -0.98
C LEU A 153 -13.40 -1.95 -0.30
N ASP A 154 -13.78 -2.16 0.97
CA ASP A 154 -13.55 -3.43 1.67
C ASP A 154 -14.34 -4.58 1.03
N LEU A 155 -15.56 -4.31 0.54
CA LEU A 155 -16.35 -5.31 -0.18
C LEU A 155 -15.66 -5.72 -1.49
N ILE A 156 -15.18 -4.77 -2.28
CA ILE A 156 -14.46 -5.03 -3.55
C ILE A 156 -13.20 -5.87 -3.31
N ARG A 157 -12.48 -5.62 -2.20
CA ARG A 157 -11.28 -6.40 -1.83
C ARG A 157 -11.58 -7.85 -1.43
N ARG A 158 -12.84 -8.20 -1.14
CA ARG A 158 -13.27 -9.54 -0.70
C ARG A 158 -14.02 -10.32 -1.77
N LEU A 159 -14.71 -9.63 -2.67
CA LEU A 159 -15.45 -10.26 -3.76
C LEU A 159 -14.48 -10.87 -4.79
N ASP A 160 -15.01 -11.77 -5.63
CA ASP A 160 -14.21 -12.45 -6.64
C ASP A 160 -13.59 -11.43 -7.61
N PRO A 161 -12.25 -11.33 -7.67
CA PRO A 161 -11.58 -10.32 -8.49
C PRO A 161 -11.79 -10.52 -10.00
N ARG A 162 -12.20 -11.73 -10.44
CA ARG A 162 -12.51 -11.99 -11.85
C ARG A 162 -13.76 -11.25 -12.33
N SER A 163 -14.63 -10.87 -11.41
CA SER A 163 -15.89 -10.18 -11.71
C SER A 163 -15.88 -8.73 -11.24
N ILE A 164 -14.70 -8.12 -11.09
CA ILE A 164 -14.56 -6.77 -10.51
C ILE A 164 -15.42 -5.71 -11.21
N THR A 165 -15.52 -5.73 -12.54
CA THR A 165 -16.37 -4.79 -13.30
C THR A 165 -17.85 -4.94 -12.93
N SER A 166 -18.35 -6.18 -12.81
CA SER A 166 -19.73 -6.44 -12.40
C SER A 166 -19.95 -6.09 -10.93
N ASN A 167 -18.98 -6.41 -10.07
CA ASN A 167 -19.05 -6.11 -8.64
C ASN A 167 -19.11 -4.59 -8.41
N LEU A 168 -18.24 -3.83 -9.09
CA LEU A 168 -18.22 -2.37 -9.01
C LEU A 168 -19.56 -1.78 -9.49
N SER A 169 -20.06 -2.21 -10.65
CA SER A 169 -21.37 -1.77 -11.16
C SER A 169 -22.52 -2.05 -10.18
N ASN A 170 -22.54 -3.25 -9.58
CA ASN A 170 -23.56 -3.62 -8.59
C ASN A 170 -23.46 -2.80 -7.30
N ILE A 171 -22.24 -2.46 -6.85
CA ILE A 171 -22.01 -1.62 -5.68
C ILE A 171 -22.41 -0.18 -5.97
N CYS A 172 -22.06 0.37 -7.13
CA CYS A 172 -22.50 1.69 -7.55
C CYS A 172 -24.03 1.78 -7.60
N ALA A 173 -24.71 0.75 -8.13
CA ALA A 173 -26.16 0.66 -8.14
C ALA A 173 -26.79 0.60 -6.73
N LEU A 174 -26.06 0.07 -5.74
CA LEU A 174 -26.53 -0.06 -4.36
C LEU A 174 -26.37 1.26 -3.58
N VAL A 175 -25.26 1.96 -3.78
CA VAL A 175 -24.87 3.16 -3.02
C VAL A 175 -25.81 4.34 -3.25
N SER A 176 -26.43 4.45 -4.44
CA SER A 176 -27.43 5.47 -4.83
C SER A 176 -27.00 6.94 -4.71
N ASP A 177 -25.80 7.21 -4.21
CA ASP A 177 -25.18 8.52 -4.00
C ASP A 177 -24.21 8.79 -5.16
N GLU A 178 -24.49 9.81 -5.98
CA GLU A 178 -23.75 10.09 -7.22
C GLU A 178 -22.30 10.50 -6.95
N ASP A 179 -22.05 11.29 -5.90
CA ASP A 179 -20.71 11.74 -5.53
C ASP A 179 -19.86 10.53 -5.10
N LEU A 180 -20.44 9.64 -4.29
CA LEU A 180 -19.75 8.42 -3.85
C LEU A 180 -19.48 7.45 -5.01
N VAL A 181 -20.39 7.40 -5.99
CA VAL A 181 -20.21 6.58 -7.20
C VAL A 181 -19.04 7.11 -8.03
N ALA A 182 -18.93 8.43 -8.20
CA ALA A 182 -17.79 9.05 -8.90
C ALA A 182 -16.46 8.75 -8.19
N ASP A 183 -16.43 8.87 -6.85
CA ASP A 183 -15.26 8.55 -6.05
C ASP A 183 -14.87 7.05 -6.13
N LEU A 184 -15.86 6.15 -6.16
CA LEU A 184 -15.60 4.71 -6.28
C LEU A 184 -15.07 4.33 -7.66
N LEU A 185 -15.62 4.91 -8.72
CA LEU A 185 -15.16 4.68 -10.08
C LEU A 185 -13.73 5.19 -10.27
N SER A 186 -13.37 6.34 -9.69
CA SER A 186 -12.01 6.88 -9.78
C SER A 186 -10.99 6.14 -8.90
N SER A 187 -11.44 5.44 -7.85
CA SER A 187 -10.56 4.77 -6.88
C SER A 187 -10.34 3.28 -7.13
N VAL A 188 -11.16 2.65 -7.98
CA VAL A 188 -11.13 1.19 -8.20
C VAL A 188 -10.70 0.88 -9.62
N ASP A 189 -9.49 0.32 -9.73
CA ASP A 189 -8.97 -0.15 -11.01
C ASP A 189 -9.78 -1.31 -11.57
N THR A 190 -10.15 -1.21 -12.85
CA THR A 190 -10.81 -2.27 -13.62
C THR A 190 -9.90 -2.81 -14.71
N PRO A 191 -10.11 -4.07 -15.18
CA PRO A 191 -9.31 -4.66 -16.25
C PRO A 191 -9.34 -3.81 -17.52
N LEU A 192 -8.18 -3.64 -18.13
CA LEU A 192 -8.00 -2.76 -19.28
C LEU A 192 -8.71 -3.32 -20.52
N THR A 193 -9.41 -2.44 -21.23
CA THR A 193 -10.08 -2.77 -22.49
C THR A 193 -9.28 -2.28 -23.69
N ILE A 194 -9.44 -2.92 -24.85
CA ILE A 194 -8.67 -2.62 -26.06
C ILE A 194 -9.63 -2.02 -27.09
N THR A 195 -9.26 -0.87 -27.65
CA THR A 195 -9.97 -0.22 -28.77
C THR A 195 -9.00 0.09 -29.90
N ASN A 196 -9.50 0.11 -31.15
CA ASN A 196 -8.68 0.42 -32.32
C ASN A 196 -8.86 1.89 -32.74
N CYS A 197 -7.75 2.58 -33.00
CA CYS A 197 -7.77 3.93 -33.55
C CYS A 197 -8.00 3.89 -35.06
N SER A 198 -9.17 4.34 -35.52
CA SER A 198 -9.53 4.33 -36.95
C SER A 198 -8.59 5.19 -37.82
N LYS A 199 -7.95 6.23 -37.25
CA LYS A 199 -7.03 7.12 -37.98
C LYS A 199 -5.60 6.56 -38.10
N SER A 200 -5.07 5.95 -37.04
CA SER A 200 -3.70 5.42 -37.05
C SER A 200 -3.63 3.93 -37.38
N GLY A 201 -4.74 3.20 -37.26
CA GLY A 201 -4.81 1.75 -37.37
C GLY A 201 -4.21 0.99 -36.18
N LYS A 202 -3.73 1.70 -35.15
CA LYS A 202 -3.10 1.09 -33.97
C LYS A 202 -4.12 0.89 -32.84
N ASP A 203 -3.96 -0.21 -32.12
CA ASP A 203 -4.71 -0.47 -30.90
C ASP A 203 -4.20 0.39 -29.74
N TYR A 204 -5.08 0.67 -28.78
CA TYR A 204 -4.77 1.37 -27.55
C TYR A 204 -5.62 0.87 -26.38
N LEU A 205 -5.14 1.14 -25.17
CA LEU A 205 -5.77 0.71 -23.92
C LEU A 205 -6.71 1.78 -23.38
N CYS A 206 -7.88 1.35 -22.93
CA CYS A 206 -8.95 2.18 -22.40
C CYS A 206 -9.08 1.97 -20.89
N CYS A 207 -9.09 3.07 -20.16
CA CYS A 207 -9.28 3.18 -18.71
C CYS A 207 -10.01 4.50 -18.40
N ASP A 208 -10.31 4.77 -17.14
CA ASP A 208 -11.03 5.99 -16.78
C ASP A 208 -10.20 7.27 -17.03
N TYR A 209 -8.86 7.19 -16.99
CA TYR A 209 -7.98 8.35 -17.22
C TYR A 209 -7.94 8.86 -18.67
N ASN A 210 -8.44 8.10 -19.64
CA ASN A 210 -8.56 8.54 -21.03
C ASN A 210 -10.02 8.53 -21.51
N ARG A 211 -10.97 8.50 -20.57
CA ARG A 211 -12.40 8.44 -20.83
C ARG A 211 -13.03 9.82 -20.65
N ASP A 212 -13.94 10.15 -21.55
CA ASP A 212 -14.87 11.26 -21.40
C ASP A 212 -16.26 10.79 -21.84
N GLY A 213 -17.24 10.82 -20.93
CA GLY A 213 -18.53 10.16 -21.12
C GLY A 213 -18.37 8.67 -21.47
N ASP A 214 -18.80 8.28 -22.66
CA ASP A 214 -18.65 6.90 -23.18
C ASP A 214 -17.57 6.77 -24.26
N SER A 215 -16.76 7.81 -24.43
CA SER A 215 -15.72 7.89 -25.45
C SER A 215 -14.32 7.85 -24.86
N TYR A 216 -13.37 7.28 -25.60
CA TYR A 216 -11.98 7.12 -25.15
C TYR A 216 -11.00 7.80 -26.08
N ARG A 217 -10.11 8.63 -25.53
CA ARG A 217 -9.05 9.34 -26.27
C ARG A 217 -7.97 8.37 -26.73
N SER A 218 -7.70 8.35 -28.04
CA SER A 218 -6.58 7.61 -28.60
C SER A 218 -5.25 8.34 -28.39
N PRO A 219 -4.20 7.67 -27.87
CA PRO A 219 -2.90 8.29 -27.66
C PRO A 219 -2.19 8.57 -28.99
N TRP A 220 -2.58 7.92 -30.08
CA TRP A 220 -1.99 8.08 -31.40
C TRP A 220 -2.54 9.29 -32.13
N SER A 221 -3.86 9.40 -32.23
CA SER A 221 -4.52 10.45 -33.02
C SER A 221 -4.97 11.65 -32.20
N ASN A 222 -4.95 11.57 -30.87
CA ASN A 222 -5.53 12.55 -29.95
C ASN A 222 -7.03 12.80 -30.22
N VAL A 223 -7.79 11.75 -30.53
CA VAL A 223 -9.22 11.85 -30.88
C VAL A 223 -9.98 10.84 -30.02
N TYR A 224 -11.15 11.23 -29.55
CA TYR A 224 -12.07 10.39 -28.80
C TYR A 224 -12.87 9.46 -29.72
N TYR A 225 -13.02 8.20 -29.31
CA TYR A 225 -13.83 7.20 -30.00
C TYR A 225 -14.80 6.53 -29.02
N PRO A 226 -16.12 6.44 -29.34
CA PRO A 226 -16.81 7.04 -30.50
C PRO A 226 -16.64 8.57 -30.59
N GLU A 227 -16.78 9.14 -31.80
CA GLU A 227 -16.59 10.59 -31.98
C GLU A 227 -17.61 11.37 -31.13
N LEU A 228 -17.08 12.31 -30.35
CA LEU A 228 -17.87 13.21 -29.51
C LEU A 228 -18.69 14.18 -30.38
N SER A 229 -19.80 14.67 -29.85
CA SER A 229 -20.59 15.69 -30.55
C SER A 229 -19.85 17.04 -30.56
N SER A 230 -20.23 17.95 -31.46
CA SER A 230 -19.52 19.22 -31.62
C SER A 230 -19.52 20.10 -30.35
N SER A 231 -20.50 19.93 -29.46
CA SER A 231 -20.52 20.58 -28.15
C SER A 231 -19.52 19.92 -27.20
N ASP A 232 -19.55 18.59 -27.13
CA ASP A 232 -18.78 17.81 -26.16
C ASP A 232 -17.29 17.83 -26.48
N ILE A 233 -16.90 17.95 -27.77
CA ILE A 233 -15.50 18.10 -28.19
C ILE A 233 -14.83 19.33 -27.56
N ASN A 234 -15.56 20.43 -27.35
CA ASN A 234 -14.98 21.65 -26.80
C ASN A 234 -14.82 21.57 -25.27
N GLU A 235 -15.58 20.71 -24.61
CA GLU A 235 -15.55 20.51 -23.15
C GLU A 235 -14.66 19.32 -22.75
N ALA A 236 -14.38 18.42 -23.69
CA ALA A 236 -13.56 17.24 -23.45
C ALA A 236 -12.11 17.61 -23.03
N PRO A 237 -11.53 16.89 -22.06
CA PRO A 237 -10.19 17.17 -21.58
C PRO A 237 -9.14 16.78 -22.64
N TYR A 238 -8.27 17.71 -22.98
CA TYR A 238 -7.07 17.47 -23.80
C TYR A 238 -5.82 17.98 -23.09
N PRO A 239 -4.68 17.30 -23.23
CA PRO A 239 -3.43 17.80 -22.70
C PRO A 239 -2.97 19.05 -23.45
N SER A 240 -2.24 19.92 -22.75
CA SER A 240 -1.54 21.06 -23.37
C SER A 240 -0.62 20.62 -24.53
N ASP A 241 -0.36 21.50 -25.50
CA ASP A 241 0.47 21.18 -26.69
C ASP A 241 1.84 20.61 -26.32
N PHE A 242 2.43 21.17 -25.27
CA PHE A 242 3.70 20.71 -24.72
C PHE A 242 3.57 19.29 -24.14
N LEU A 243 2.57 19.08 -23.27
CA LEU A 243 2.36 17.79 -22.63
C LEU A 243 1.98 16.71 -23.64
N ARG A 244 1.27 17.08 -24.71
CA ARG A 244 0.98 16.20 -25.84
C ARG A 244 2.25 15.76 -26.58
N HIS A 245 3.24 16.64 -26.74
CA HIS A 245 4.53 16.27 -27.32
C HIS A 245 5.29 15.26 -26.43
N LEU A 246 5.26 15.47 -25.11
CA LEU A 246 5.81 14.53 -24.14
C LEU A 246 5.05 13.19 -24.14
N GLU A 247 3.72 13.21 -24.23
CA GLU A 247 2.85 12.03 -24.28
C GLU A 247 3.18 11.15 -25.50
N LEU A 248 3.44 11.74 -26.67
CA LEU A 248 3.87 11.01 -27.86
C LEU A 248 5.23 10.31 -27.65
N LYS A 249 6.22 11.04 -27.11
CA LYS A 249 7.54 10.46 -26.80
C LYS A 249 7.46 9.36 -25.74
N ALA A 250 6.57 9.54 -24.76
CA ALA A 250 6.34 8.56 -23.72
C ALA A 250 5.71 7.28 -24.30
N ASN A 251 4.70 7.41 -25.15
CA ASN A 251 4.11 6.27 -25.85
C ASN A 251 5.17 5.50 -26.65
N ASP A 252 6.01 6.17 -27.43
CA ASP A 252 7.07 5.50 -28.19
C ASP A 252 8.10 4.79 -27.28
N SER A 253 8.47 5.42 -26.16
CA SER A 253 9.47 4.85 -25.25
C SER A 253 8.93 3.66 -24.45
N PHE A 254 7.68 3.74 -23.99
CA PHE A 254 7.04 2.64 -23.27
C PHE A 254 6.57 1.51 -24.20
N ASP A 255 6.38 1.77 -25.49
CA ASP A 255 6.20 0.71 -26.51
C ASP A 255 7.46 -0.16 -26.62
N ILE A 256 8.65 0.47 -26.64
CA ILE A 256 9.93 -0.24 -26.61
C ILE A 256 10.10 -1.01 -25.29
N TYR A 257 9.76 -0.39 -24.15
CA TYR A 257 9.78 -1.07 -22.85
C TYR A 257 8.90 -2.32 -22.86
N ARG A 258 7.66 -2.20 -23.35
CA ARG A 258 6.74 -3.32 -23.50
C ARG A 258 7.38 -4.43 -24.33
N ASP A 259 7.91 -4.11 -25.50
CA ASP A 259 8.50 -5.13 -26.38
C ASP A 259 9.67 -5.87 -25.72
N LEU A 260 10.50 -5.17 -24.94
CA LEU A 260 11.64 -5.76 -24.23
C LEU A 260 11.23 -6.66 -23.05
N TYR A 261 10.19 -6.30 -22.31
CA TYR A 261 9.81 -6.98 -21.06
C TYR A 261 8.64 -7.96 -21.21
N TYR A 262 7.71 -7.67 -22.12
CA TYR A 262 6.49 -8.44 -22.34
C TYR A 262 6.55 -9.29 -23.59
N GLU A 263 7.46 -9.01 -24.54
CA GLU A 263 7.55 -9.69 -25.85
C GLU A 263 6.17 -9.76 -26.54
N GLY A 264 5.53 -8.60 -26.69
CA GLY A 264 4.19 -8.42 -27.24
C GLY A 264 3.20 -7.79 -26.26
N GLY A 265 1.90 -7.84 -26.57
CA GLY A 265 0.87 -7.11 -25.82
C GLY A 265 0.67 -5.69 -26.37
N ILE A 266 -0.01 -4.84 -25.59
CA ILE A 266 -0.33 -3.46 -25.95
C ILE A 266 0.12 -2.55 -24.80
N SER A 267 0.53 -1.34 -25.14
CA SER A 267 0.88 -0.28 -24.20
C SER A 267 0.20 1.02 -24.60
N SER A 268 -0.13 1.86 -23.63
CA SER A 268 -0.66 3.20 -23.89
C SER A 268 -0.28 4.13 -22.74
N VAL A 269 0.03 5.38 -23.08
CA VAL A 269 0.36 6.42 -22.10
C VAL A 269 -0.55 7.61 -22.30
N TYR A 270 -1.13 8.10 -21.21
CA TYR A 270 -1.94 9.31 -21.20
C TYR A 270 -1.42 10.29 -20.16
N LEU A 271 -1.28 11.55 -20.55
CA LEU A 271 -0.85 12.63 -19.67
C LEU A 271 -1.96 13.68 -19.55
N TRP A 272 -2.05 14.33 -18.39
CA TRP A 272 -2.93 15.47 -18.15
C TRP A 272 -2.27 16.49 -17.24
N ASP A 273 -2.67 17.74 -17.42
CA ASP A 273 -2.19 18.87 -16.61
C ASP A 273 -2.86 18.83 -15.21
N THR A 274 -2.12 19.16 -14.15
CA THR A 274 -2.62 19.10 -12.75
C THR A 274 -3.07 20.44 -12.19
N ALA A 275 -2.86 21.53 -12.92
CA ALA A 275 -3.28 22.86 -12.50
C ALA A 275 -4.73 23.12 -12.94
N GLU A 276 -5.62 23.29 -11.96
CA GLU A 276 -6.97 23.82 -12.16
C GLU A 276 -6.90 25.36 -12.19
N ASP A 277 -6.36 25.98 -13.23
CA ASP A 277 -6.47 27.44 -13.35
C ASP A 277 -7.25 27.83 -14.61
N GLU A 278 -8.48 28.27 -14.36
CA GLU A 278 -9.41 28.98 -15.25
C GLU A 278 -8.89 30.36 -15.71
N ASP A 279 -7.60 30.67 -15.54
CA ASP A 279 -7.03 31.95 -15.96
C ASP A 279 -6.41 31.83 -17.35
N GLU A 280 -7.08 32.47 -18.32
CA GLU A 280 -6.60 32.75 -19.67
C GLU A 280 -5.15 33.29 -19.65
N GLY A 281 -4.18 32.41 -19.86
CA GLY A 281 -2.77 32.80 -19.95
C GLY A 281 -1.94 31.69 -20.56
N ASN A 282 -1.85 31.69 -21.90
CA ASN A 282 -0.90 30.94 -22.75
C ASN A 282 -0.25 29.71 -22.08
N GLY A 283 -0.69 28.51 -22.44
CA GLY A 283 -0.20 27.20 -21.98
C GLY A 283 1.27 26.86 -22.32
N GLU A 284 2.18 27.82 -22.12
CA GLU A 284 3.62 27.68 -22.29
C GLU A 284 4.31 27.11 -21.03
N ASN A 285 3.61 27.00 -19.88
CA ASN A 285 4.24 26.73 -18.58
C ASN A 285 3.70 25.49 -17.81
N ALA A 286 3.07 24.50 -18.44
CA ALA A 286 2.53 23.30 -17.75
C ALA A 286 3.57 22.54 -16.88
N LEU A 287 4.85 22.56 -17.27
CA LEU A 287 5.95 21.98 -16.47
C LEU A 287 6.27 22.74 -15.18
N GLU A 288 5.86 24.00 -15.08
CA GLU A 288 6.08 24.80 -13.88
C GLU A 288 5.13 24.43 -12.74
N ASP A 289 3.95 23.92 -13.06
CA ASP A 289 2.91 23.61 -12.06
C ASP A 289 2.76 22.10 -11.80
N GLY A 290 3.44 21.26 -12.59
CA GLY A 290 3.40 19.81 -12.47
C GLY A 290 2.43 19.17 -13.46
N PHE A 291 2.53 17.85 -13.58
CA PHE A 291 1.65 17.08 -14.46
C PHE A 291 1.45 15.68 -13.89
N ALA A 292 0.40 15.01 -14.34
CA ALA A 292 0.11 13.64 -13.99
C ALA A 292 -0.08 12.81 -15.26
N GLY A 293 -0.07 11.50 -15.08
CA GLY A 293 -0.23 10.59 -16.19
C GLY A 293 -0.47 9.17 -15.74
N VAL A 294 -0.82 8.34 -16.72
CA VAL A 294 -0.94 6.90 -16.55
C VAL A 294 -0.15 6.18 -17.64
N VAL A 295 0.62 5.17 -17.25
CA VAL A 295 1.23 4.19 -18.16
C VAL A 295 0.48 2.88 -18.01
N LEU A 296 0.03 2.31 -19.13
CA LEU A 296 -0.76 1.10 -19.17
C LEU A 296 -0.03 0.02 -19.96
N PHE A 297 -0.03 -1.20 -19.44
CA PHE A 297 0.40 -2.39 -20.16
C PHE A 297 -0.68 -3.47 -20.07
N LYS A 298 -0.93 -4.14 -21.18
CA LYS A 298 -1.80 -5.31 -21.25
C LYS A 298 -1.14 -6.42 -22.04
N LYS A 299 -1.05 -7.61 -21.45
CA LYS A 299 -0.58 -8.83 -22.12
C LYS A 299 -1.53 -9.98 -21.83
N GLU A 300 -2.07 -10.54 -22.90
CA GLU A 300 -2.84 -11.79 -22.87
C GLU A 300 -1.99 -12.90 -23.50
N THR A 301 -2.10 -14.12 -22.99
CA THR A 301 -1.47 -15.30 -23.59
C THR A 301 -2.28 -15.78 -24.80
N ASP A 302 -1.62 -16.41 -25.78
CA ASP A 302 -2.28 -16.90 -27.00
C ASP A 302 -3.39 -17.92 -26.70
N ASP A 303 -3.26 -18.68 -25.61
CA ASP A 303 -4.24 -19.66 -25.15
C ASP A 303 -5.32 -19.09 -24.23
N LYS A 304 -5.30 -17.76 -24.00
CA LYS A 304 -6.22 -17.01 -23.11
C LYS A 304 -6.24 -17.52 -21.67
N SER A 305 -5.23 -18.28 -21.29
CA SER A 305 -5.10 -18.84 -19.95
C SER A 305 -4.47 -17.85 -18.98
N GLY A 306 -3.94 -16.72 -19.46
CA GLY A 306 -3.31 -15.70 -18.64
C GLY A 306 -3.58 -14.29 -19.18
N ASN A 307 -3.97 -13.40 -18.29
CA ASN A 307 -4.08 -11.97 -18.55
C ASN A 307 -3.28 -11.20 -17.48
N TRP A 308 -2.51 -10.24 -17.94
CA TRP A 308 -1.75 -9.30 -17.12
C TRP A 308 -2.11 -7.88 -17.55
N ASP A 309 -2.65 -7.11 -16.61
CA ASP A 309 -2.90 -5.67 -16.77
C ASP A 309 -2.05 -4.90 -15.74
N SER A 310 -1.16 -4.02 -16.20
CA SER A 310 -0.44 -3.06 -15.34
C SER A 310 -0.98 -1.66 -15.55
N ILE A 311 -1.24 -0.96 -14.45
CA ILE A 311 -1.71 0.42 -14.41
C ILE A 311 -0.76 1.22 -13.53
N HIS A 312 -0.10 2.22 -14.09
CA HIS A 312 0.90 3.04 -13.42
C HIS A 312 0.46 4.49 -13.42
N VAL A 313 -0.26 4.91 -12.38
CA VAL A 313 -0.69 6.30 -12.21
C VAL A 313 0.42 7.06 -11.51
N PHE A 314 0.88 8.15 -12.11
CA PHE A 314 1.93 8.97 -11.54
C PHE A 314 1.56 10.45 -11.49
N GLU A 315 2.15 11.13 -10.52
CA GLU A 315 2.03 12.56 -10.30
C GLU A 315 3.44 13.16 -10.17
N VAL A 316 3.74 14.19 -10.95
CA VAL A 316 5.01 14.92 -10.92
C VAL A 316 4.77 16.31 -10.37
N ILE A 317 5.23 16.55 -9.14
CA ILE A 317 5.06 17.82 -8.44
C ILE A 317 6.39 18.58 -8.43
N LYS A 318 6.40 19.81 -8.93
CA LYS A 318 7.56 20.69 -8.82
C LYS A 318 7.69 21.20 -7.38
N GLN A 319 8.82 20.93 -6.73
CA GLN A 319 9.12 21.44 -5.38
C GLN A 319 9.97 22.72 -5.43
N SER A 320 10.87 22.84 -6.41
CA SER A 320 11.79 23.97 -6.56
C SER A 320 12.30 24.02 -8.01
N LYS A 321 13.10 25.04 -8.37
CA LYS A 321 13.58 25.29 -9.75
C LYS A 321 14.06 24.04 -10.51
N ASN A 322 14.80 23.15 -9.84
CA ASN A 322 15.34 21.91 -10.42
C ASN A 322 14.95 20.64 -9.64
N LYS A 323 13.97 20.71 -8.73
CA LYS A 323 13.63 19.57 -7.85
C LYS A 323 12.18 19.17 -8.02
N TYR A 324 11.96 17.89 -8.32
CA TYR A 324 10.65 17.32 -8.58
C TYR A 324 10.40 16.12 -7.67
N LEU A 325 9.17 16.00 -7.18
CA LEU A 325 8.67 14.84 -6.45
C LEU A 325 7.83 14.00 -7.42
N TYR A 326 8.19 12.74 -7.58
CA TYR A 326 7.44 11.78 -8.34
C TYR A 326 6.71 10.87 -7.36
N LYS A 327 5.38 10.84 -7.45
CA LYS A 327 4.55 9.83 -6.79
C LYS A 327 4.06 8.86 -7.85
N LEU A 328 4.23 7.57 -7.61
CA LEU A 328 3.82 6.50 -8.51
C LEU A 328 2.96 5.51 -7.73
N THR A 329 1.72 5.34 -8.17
CA THR A 329 0.82 4.27 -7.75
C THR A 329 0.74 3.25 -8.86
N THR A 330 1.26 2.05 -8.61
CA THR A 330 1.16 0.93 -9.55
C THR A 330 0.13 -0.08 -9.04
N SER A 331 -0.83 -0.42 -9.88
CA SER A 331 -1.74 -1.54 -9.72
C SER A 331 -1.48 -2.60 -10.78
N VAL A 332 -1.44 -3.87 -10.39
CA VAL A 332 -1.36 -5.00 -11.32
C VAL A 332 -2.53 -5.93 -11.08
N ILE A 333 -3.27 -6.20 -12.14
CA ILE A 333 -4.36 -7.17 -12.17
C ILE A 333 -3.86 -8.41 -12.93
N LEU A 334 -3.82 -9.53 -12.22
CA LEU A 334 -3.40 -10.82 -12.75
C LEU A 334 -4.58 -11.77 -12.76
N ASN A 335 -4.81 -12.43 -13.89
CA ASN A 335 -5.70 -13.58 -13.99
C ASN A 335 -4.97 -14.73 -14.67
N LEU A 336 -4.94 -15.90 -14.04
CA LEU A 336 -4.32 -17.12 -14.55
C LEU A 336 -5.32 -18.27 -14.40
N GLU A 337 -5.61 -18.95 -15.48
CA GLU A 337 -6.47 -20.13 -15.51
C GLU A 337 -5.69 -21.30 -16.08
N ASN A 338 -5.79 -22.46 -15.45
CA ASN A 338 -5.26 -23.70 -15.98
C ASN A 338 -6.41 -24.68 -16.23
N ASN A 339 -6.70 -24.93 -17.51
CA ASN A 339 -7.78 -25.81 -17.94
C ASN A 339 -7.29 -27.25 -18.26
N LYS A 340 -5.98 -27.52 -18.15
CA LYS A 340 -5.38 -28.79 -18.61
C LYS A 340 -5.46 -29.92 -17.56
N GLN A 341 -5.46 -29.61 -16.26
CA GLN A 341 -5.60 -30.60 -15.16
C GLN A 341 -6.30 -30.00 -13.94
N GLY A 342 -7.63 -30.09 -13.92
CA GLY A 342 -8.46 -29.48 -12.87
C GLY A 342 -8.61 -27.97 -13.08
N ASN A 343 -9.81 -27.45 -12.82
CA ASN A 343 -10.14 -26.05 -13.08
C ASN A 343 -9.53 -25.17 -11.96
N LEU A 344 -8.24 -24.86 -12.07
CA LEU A 344 -7.54 -23.99 -11.13
C LEU A 344 -7.42 -22.59 -11.74
N GLY A 345 -8.11 -21.63 -11.12
CA GLY A 345 -8.02 -20.21 -11.43
C GLY A 345 -7.33 -19.46 -10.28
N LEU A 346 -6.42 -18.55 -10.63
CA LEU A 346 -5.71 -17.66 -9.73
C LEU A 346 -5.89 -16.24 -10.27
N ALA A 347 -6.62 -15.43 -9.52
CA ALA A 347 -6.87 -14.06 -9.90
C ALA A 347 -6.66 -13.12 -8.71
N GLY A 348 -6.20 -11.90 -9.00
CA GLY A 348 -6.36 -10.79 -8.08
C GLY A 348 -5.56 -9.57 -8.45
N ASN A 349 -5.68 -8.58 -7.56
CA ASN A 349 -5.18 -7.23 -7.74
C ASN A 349 -4.13 -6.93 -6.66
N LEU A 350 -3.06 -6.25 -7.03
CA LEU A 350 -2.03 -5.78 -6.12
C LEU A 350 -1.65 -4.34 -6.45
N THR A 351 -1.85 -3.44 -5.48
CA THR A 351 -1.48 -2.02 -5.59
C THR A 351 -0.31 -1.68 -4.67
N ARG A 352 0.63 -0.87 -5.17
CA ARG A 352 1.77 -0.33 -4.43
C ARG A 352 2.00 1.13 -4.77
N GLN A 353 2.46 1.88 -3.78
CA GLN A 353 2.85 3.29 -3.94
C GLN A 353 4.34 3.44 -3.72
N LEU A 354 4.96 4.29 -4.53
CA LEU A 354 6.37 4.68 -4.45
C LEU A 354 6.46 6.20 -4.60
N GLU A 355 7.28 6.83 -3.75
CA GLU A 355 7.59 8.24 -3.86
C GLU A 355 9.10 8.42 -4.00
N GLN A 356 9.53 9.27 -4.94
CA GLN A 356 10.94 9.55 -5.17
C GLN A 356 11.15 11.01 -5.54
N GLN A 357 12.06 11.67 -4.83
CA GLN A 357 12.52 13.02 -5.18
C GLN A 357 13.71 12.92 -6.13
N GLN A 358 13.70 13.70 -7.21
CA GLN A 358 14.81 13.80 -8.15
C GLN A 358 15.17 15.27 -8.40
N VAL A 359 16.47 15.51 -8.59
CA VAL A 359 17.01 16.80 -9.02
C VAL A 359 17.35 16.68 -10.49
N ILE A 360 16.81 17.57 -11.31
CA ILE A 360 17.04 17.61 -12.76
C ILE A 360 18.04 18.74 -13.06
N ASP A 361 19.25 18.36 -13.44
CA ASP A 361 20.28 19.30 -13.90
C ASP A 361 20.16 19.51 -15.42
N LEU A 362 19.78 20.74 -15.80
CA LEU A 362 19.60 21.14 -17.20
C LEU A 362 20.93 21.40 -17.93
N ASP A 363 22.06 21.38 -17.22
CA ASP A 363 23.38 21.71 -17.75
C ASP A 363 23.96 20.62 -18.68
N ASN A 364 23.37 19.43 -18.69
CA ASN A 364 23.87 18.27 -19.45
C ASN A 364 23.42 18.23 -20.93
N GLY A 365 22.73 19.25 -21.43
CA GLY A 365 22.24 19.29 -22.82
C GLY A 365 21.09 18.32 -23.13
N ILE A 366 20.53 17.66 -22.11
CA ILE A 366 19.33 16.82 -22.20
C ILE A 366 18.12 17.70 -21.90
N ASN A 367 17.14 17.70 -22.82
CA ASN A 367 15.90 18.45 -22.65
C ASN A 367 15.14 18.00 -21.39
N LEU A 368 14.43 18.94 -20.76
CA LEU A 368 13.64 18.70 -19.55
C LEU A 368 12.64 17.53 -19.72
N GLU A 369 11.96 17.47 -20.87
CA GLU A 369 11.08 16.37 -21.28
C GLU A 369 11.73 14.99 -21.15
N THR A 370 12.93 14.85 -21.71
CA THR A 370 13.66 13.58 -21.73
C THR A 370 14.09 13.19 -20.32
N ASN A 371 14.45 14.14 -19.47
CA ASN A 371 14.77 13.86 -18.06
C ASN A 371 13.55 13.34 -17.29
N HIS A 372 12.37 13.96 -17.47
CA HIS A 372 11.14 13.44 -16.87
C HIS A 372 10.85 12.02 -17.35
N LEU A 373 10.97 11.76 -18.65
CA LEU A 373 10.71 10.44 -19.21
C LEU A 373 11.68 9.37 -18.69
N ILE A 374 12.97 9.69 -18.56
CA ILE A 374 13.97 8.77 -17.98
C ILE A 374 13.63 8.45 -16.52
N ASN A 375 13.32 9.47 -15.71
CA ASN A 375 12.99 9.29 -14.31
C ASN A 375 11.71 8.44 -14.14
N LEU A 376 10.69 8.72 -14.95
CA LEU A 376 9.44 7.94 -14.96
C LEU A 376 9.70 6.50 -15.38
N GLY A 377 10.47 6.27 -16.45
CA GLY A 377 10.83 4.93 -16.92
C GLY A 377 11.52 4.09 -15.83
N GLN A 378 12.51 4.67 -15.14
CA GLN A 378 13.21 4.00 -14.03
C GLN A 378 12.26 3.68 -12.86
N LEU A 379 11.33 4.57 -12.54
CA LEU A 379 10.36 4.36 -11.47
C LEU A 379 9.36 3.25 -11.81
N VAL A 380 8.82 3.27 -13.03
CA VAL A 380 7.90 2.24 -13.54
C VAL A 380 8.59 0.88 -13.54
N GLU A 381 9.80 0.80 -14.10
CA GLU A 381 10.59 -0.43 -14.16
C GLU A 381 10.86 -1.02 -12.77
N LYS A 382 11.32 -0.17 -11.84
CA LYS A 382 11.55 -0.59 -10.45
C LYS A 382 10.27 -1.05 -9.77
N SER A 383 9.15 -0.37 -10.02
CA SER A 383 7.85 -0.72 -9.42
C SER A 383 7.34 -2.07 -9.96
N GLU A 384 7.38 -2.29 -11.27
CA GLU A 384 7.01 -3.56 -11.89
C GLU A 384 7.86 -4.73 -11.39
N TYR A 385 9.18 -4.54 -11.31
CA TYR A 385 10.08 -5.56 -10.78
C TYR A 385 9.70 -5.96 -9.34
N ASN A 386 9.42 -4.98 -8.48
CA ASN A 386 9.02 -5.24 -7.10
C ASN A 386 7.68 -5.96 -7.02
N ILE A 387 6.69 -5.55 -7.82
CA ILE A 387 5.37 -6.17 -7.84
C ILE A 387 5.43 -7.59 -8.38
N ARG A 388 6.19 -7.84 -9.45
CA ARG A 388 6.35 -9.20 -10.00
C ARG A 388 6.92 -10.18 -8.99
N ASN A 389 7.95 -9.76 -8.24
CA ASN A 389 8.52 -10.58 -7.16
C ASN A 389 7.51 -10.82 -6.03
N LEU A 390 6.72 -9.81 -5.68
CA LEU A 390 5.70 -9.94 -4.65
C LEU A 390 4.55 -10.85 -5.09
N LEU A 391 4.08 -10.74 -6.34
CA LEU A 391 3.08 -11.62 -6.92
C LEU A 391 3.58 -13.06 -6.89
N GLN A 392 4.85 -13.30 -7.22
CA GLN A 392 5.41 -14.64 -7.15
C GLN A 392 5.33 -15.24 -5.74
N ALA A 393 5.76 -14.48 -4.73
CA ALA A 393 5.74 -14.93 -3.34
C ALA A 393 4.30 -15.11 -2.79
N VAL A 394 3.36 -14.24 -3.15
CA VAL A 394 1.99 -14.28 -2.63
C VAL A 394 1.13 -15.31 -3.36
N TYR A 395 1.15 -15.33 -4.70
CA TYR A 395 0.25 -16.18 -5.49
C TYR A 395 0.74 -17.61 -5.64
N PHE A 396 2.05 -17.85 -5.66
CA PHE A 396 2.57 -19.21 -5.80
C PHE A 396 3.00 -19.76 -4.46
N ASP A 397 3.92 -19.10 -3.76
CA ASP A 397 4.51 -19.70 -2.54
C ASP A 397 3.49 -19.78 -1.41
N LYS A 398 2.79 -18.70 -1.10
CA LYS A 398 1.83 -18.67 0.01
C LYS A 398 0.61 -19.55 -0.23
N LEU A 399 0.06 -19.52 -1.44
CA LEU A 399 -1.07 -20.37 -1.84
C LEU A 399 -0.70 -21.84 -1.88
N LYS A 400 0.49 -22.18 -2.38
CA LYS A 400 1.03 -23.54 -2.33
C LYS A 400 1.17 -24.02 -0.89
N ASP A 401 1.68 -23.18 0.01
CA ASP A 401 1.78 -23.53 1.42
C ASP A 401 0.40 -23.78 2.04
N ILE A 402 -0.57 -22.89 1.84
CA ILE A 402 -1.93 -23.06 2.36
C ILE A 402 -2.59 -24.34 1.82
N LEU A 403 -2.50 -24.58 0.51
CA LEU A 403 -3.15 -25.73 -0.14
C LEU A 403 -2.48 -27.06 0.22
N LEU A 404 -1.13 -27.13 0.19
CA LEU A 404 -0.39 -28.38 0.34
C LEU A 404 0.03 -28.70 1.77
N LYS A 405 0.18 -27.70 2.65
CA LYS A 405 0.59 -27.93 4.05
C LYS A 405 -0.61 -27.89 4.99
N ASP A 406 -1.49 -26.90 4.84
CA ASP A 406 -2.51 -26.61 5.86
C ASP A 406 -3.84 -27.30 5.57
N LEU A 407 -4.37 -27.20 4.34
CA LEU A 407 -5.70 -27.71 3.99
C LEU A 407 -5.69 -29.20 3.63
N ARG A 408 -4.66 -29.66 2.92
CA ARG A 408 -4.45 -31.07 2.58
C ARG A 408 -2.98 -31.41 2.76
N SER A 409 -2.56 -31.79 3.97
CA SER A 409 -1.22 -32.34 4.14
C SER A 409 -1.15 -33.70 3.45
N VAL A 410 -0.56 -33.73 2.25
CA VAL A 410 -0.22 -34.98 1.53
C VAL A 410 1.03 -35.65 2.11
N GLY A 411 1.67 -35.01 3.11
CA GLY A 411 2.71 -35.65 3.90
C GLY A 411 2.15 -36.86 4.64
N ASP A 412 2.84 -38.00 4.48
CA ASP A 412 2.57 -39.21 5.25
C ASP A 412 2.55 -38.84 6.74
N ALA A 413 1.69 -39.44 7.55
CA ALA A 413 1.60 -39.13 8.98
C ALA A 413 2.97 -39.28 9.71
N ASN A 414 3.90 -40.00 9.08
CA ASN A 414 5.30 -40.11 9.43
C ASN A 414 6.11 -38.81 9.34
N ASP A 415 5.88 -37.92 8.35
CA ASP A 415 6.68 -36.70 8.19
C ASP A 415 6.40 -35.69 9.32
N LYS A 416 5.13 -35.51 9.69
CA LYS A 416 4.77 -34.72 10.88
C LYS A 416 5.36 -35.32 12.16
N LYS A 417 5.41 -36.65 12.26
CA LYS A 417 6.05 -37.36 13.38
C LYS A 417 7.56 -37.14 13.40
N LEU A 418 8.21 -37.20 12.24
CA LEU A 418 9.64 -36.99 12.06
C LEU A 418 10.03 -35.56 12.41
N ASP A 419 9.25 -34.56 12.00
CA ASP A 419 9.49 -33.17 12.35
C ASP A 419 9.25 -32.92 13.85
N SER A 420 8.25 -33.55 14.46
CA SER A 420 8.08 -33.51 15.92
C SER A 420 9.27 -34.14 16.67
N LEU A 421 9.86 -35.22 16.12
CA LEU A 421 11.04 -35.88 16.67
C LEU A 421 12.27 -34.98 16.57
N LYS A 422 12.51 -34.36 15.40
CA LYS A 422 13.58 -33.38 15.20
C LYS A 422 13.42 -32.19 16.14
N GLN A 423 12.20 -31.68 16.29
CA GLN A 423 11.91 -30.57 17.20
C GLN A 423 12.18 -30.96 18.66
N THR A 424 11.86 -32.20 19.04
CA THR A 424 12.19 -32.76 20.36
C THR A 424 13.70 -32.93 20.58
N GLU A 425 14.45 -33.36 19.55
CA GLU A 425 15.92 -33.44 19.61
C GLU A 425 16.58 -32.07 19.71
N ILE A 426 16.08 -31.07 18.98
CA ILE A 426 16.57 -29.68 19.09
C ILE A 426 16.33 -29.14 20.50
N ILE A 427 15.14 -29.36 21.07
CA ILE A 427 14.83 -28.96 22.45
C ILE A 427 15.77 -29.65 23.45
N LYS A 428 16.04 -30.95 23.29
CA LYS A 428 17.00 -31.67 24.13
C LYS A 428 18.43 -31.15 23.98
N GLY A 429 18.85 -30.80 22.77
CA GLY A 429 20.16 -30.21 22.50
C GLY A 429 20.32 -28.83 23.14
N LEU A 430 19.25 -28.03 23.15
CA LEU A 430 19.22 -26.71 23.78
C LEU A 430 19.11 -26.77 25.32
N GLN A 431 18.49 -27.80 25.88
CA GLN A 431 18.44 -28.04 27.34
C GLN A 431 19.75 -28.64 27.90
N GLY A 432 20.61 -29.14 27.02
CA GLY A 432 21.95 -29.66 27.36
C GLY A 432 23.08 -28.65 27.23
N LEU A 433 22.79 -27.42 26.80
CA LEU A 433 23.65 -26.24 26.82
C LEU A 433 23.33 -25.40 28.07
#